data_AF-A0A9W7BG73-F1
#
_entry.id   AF-A0A9W7BG73-F1
#
_cell.length_a   1.000
_cell.length_b   1.000
_cell.length_c   1.000
_cell.angle_alpha   90.00
_cell.angle_beta   90.00
_cell.angle_gamma   90.00
#
_symmetry.space_group_name_H-M   'P 1'
#
loop_
_entity.id
_entity.type
_entity.pdbx_description
1 polymer ?
#
loop_
_entity_poly.entity_id
_entity_poly.type
_entity_poly.pdbx_seq_one_letter_code
_entity_poly.pdbx_strand_id
1 'polypeptide(L)'
;MKNLLNSNKKGQPPSSVSGFASSSSSKPSINPSCRDPSDGFELQTDLPTLTLSAFVEESERRNPGFLKRCRSFAERSPAFLLKSFQTSCGAGWKGVEDLNAGELVDRWKSTADLRHYDFVCYVFWRVAADDISQSRDRLALLNEVGKQIYVQTCGPGSSSSSSSNSSPLTQITPTLKALLEKFKSANLVESYRVVSGEAIEAVESFKPFDYLDDEDIVKGNDVNLVLSIRKPATLTSALQVNNEQSLFQPEFTAPAVSQCFLANGLNVKPVQTYFVDSVYRQDPNLFFPDEELLQFTISK
;
A
#
# COMPACT_ATOMS: atom_id res chain seq x y z
N MET A 1 68.09 5.21 -15.49
CA MET A 1 68.87 4.76 -16.68
C MET A 1 68.32 3.42 -17.16
N LYS A 2 68.08 3.30 -18.48
CA LYS A 2 67.74 2.09 -19.28
C LYS A 2 66.31 1.55 -19.10
N ASN A 3 65.39 1.86 -20.02
CA ASN A 3 65.13 1.29 -21.38
C ASN A 3 64.23 0.03 -21.30
N LEU A 4 62.95 0.14 -21.69
CA LEU A 4 62.37 -0.10 -23.03
C LEU A 4 61.75 -1.51 -23.09
N LEU A 5 60.44 -1.61 -23.34
CA LEU A 5 59.91 -2.14 -24.60
C LEU A 5 58.37 -2.14 -24.67
N ASN A 6 57.90 -1.63 -25.80
CA ASN A 6 56.55 -1.70 -26.34
C ASN A 6 56.09 -3.14 -26.58
N SER A 7 54.78 -3.37 -26.41
CA SER A 7 54.07 -4.32 -27.26
C SER A 7 52.64 -3.84 -27.54
N ASN A 8 52.47 -3.29 -28.74
CA ASN A 8 51.20 -3.13 -29.44
C ASN A 8 50.56 -4.51 -29.65
N LYS A 9 49.34 -4.74 -29.15
CA LYS A 9 48.46 -5.79 -29.63
C LYS A 9 47.18 -5.19 -30.19
N LYS A 10 47.00 -5.40 -31.50
CA LYS A 10 45.82 -5.10 -32.29
C LYS A 10 44.57 -5.72 -31.65
N GLY A 11 43.51 -4.93 -31.52
CA GLY A 11 42.19 -5.41 -31.13
C GLY A 11 41.62 -6.36 -32.19
N GLN A 12 41.25 -7.56 -31.75
CA GLN A 12 40.22 -8.37 -32.40
C GLN A 12 38.85 -7.89 -31.89
N PRO A 13 37.84 -7.70 -32.76
CA PRO A 13 36.48 -7.51 -32.29
C PRO A 13 36.00 -8.81 -31.63
N PRO A 14 35.32 -8.76 -30.46
CA PRO A 14 34.69 -9.94 -29.92
C PRO A 14 33.58 -10.40 -30.88
N SER A 15 33.74 -11.65 -31.31
CA SER A 15 32.79 -12.44 -32.07
C SER A 15 31.39 -12.38 -31.45
N SER A 16 30.40 -12.05 -32.28
CA SER A 16 28.98 -12.16 -31.98
C SER A 16 28.62 -13.58 -31.57
N VAL A 17 28.34 -13.78 -30.29
CA VAL A 17 27.76 -15.03 -29.78
C VAL A 17 26.26 -14.98 -30.04
N SER A 18 25.87 -15.46 -31.22
CA SER A 18 24.51 -15.90 -31.52
C SER A 18 24.27 -17.22 -30.79
N GLY A 19 23.49 -17.17 -29.72
CA GLY A 19 23.20 -18.34 -28.89
C GLY A 19 21.98 -18.12 -27.99
N PHE A 20 20.87 -17.63 -28.54
CA PHE A 20 19.56 -17.79 -27.90
C PHE A 20 19.17 -19.27 -28.01
N ALA A 21 19.64 -20.06 -27.03
CA ALA A 21 18.96 -21.29 -26.71
C ALA A 21 17.55 -20.91 -26.28
N SER A 22 16.57 -21.29 -27.09
CA SER A 22 15.16 -21.27 -26.75
C SER A 22 14.93 -22.20 -25.57
N SER A 23 15.06 -21.67 -24.35
CA SER A 23 14.65 -22.38 -23.15
C SER A 23 13.12 -22.48 -23.18
N SER A 24 12.68 -23.74 -23.27
CA SER A 24 11.35 -24.25 -23.01
C SER A 24 10.43 -23.32 -22.23
N SER A 25 9.24 -23.14 -22.78
CA SER A 25 8.02 -22.56 -22.21
C SER A 25 7.79 -22.87 -20.72
N SER A 26 8.47 -22.16 -19.83
CA SER A 26 7.97 -21.94 -18.49
C SER A 26 6.78 -20.98 -18.62
N LYS A 27 5.61 -21.39 -18.12
CA LYS A 27 4.48 -20.45 -17.95
C LYS A 27 5.02 -19.14 -17.36
N PRO A 28 4.61 -17.96 -17.86
CA PRO A 28 5.02 -16.70 -17.25
C PRO A 28 4.75 -16.81 -15.76
N SER A 29 5.80 -16.66 -14.94
CA SER A 29 5.67 -16.74 -13.49
C SER A 29 4.68 -15.67 -13.07
N ILE A 30 3.53 -16.08 -12.57
CA ILE A 30 2.51 -15.16 -12.04
C ILE A 30 3.20 -14.32 -10.97
N ASN A 31 3.05 -13.00 -11.05
CA ASN A 31 3.60 -12.08 -10.08
C ASN A 31 3.05 -12.46 -8.68
N PRO A 32 3.89 -12.87 -7.72
CA PRO A 32 3.40 -13.30 -6.41
C PRO A 32 2.81 -12.16 -5.57
N SER A 33 3.10 -10.90 -5.95
CA SER A 33 2.46 -9.71 -5.40
C SER A 33 0.98 -9.59 -5.76
N CYS A 34 0.56 -10.28 -6.82
CA CYS A 34 -0.83 -10.31 -7.24
C CYS A 34 -1.61 -11.42 -6.53
N ARG A 35 -2.87 -11.12 -6.19
CA ARG A 35 -3.84 -12.18 -5.93
C ARG A 35 -4.28 -12.77 -7.27
N ASP A 36 -4.32 -14.10 -7.36
CA ASP A 36 -4.76 -14.75 -8.58
C ASP A 36 -6.26 -14.49 -8.75
N PRO A 37 -6.72 -13.91 -9.89
CA PRO A 37 -8.15 -13.72 -10.13
C PRO A 37 -8.95 -15.04 -10.09
N SER A 38 -8.30 -16.18 -10.31
CA SER A 38 -8.91 -17.50 -10.21
C SER A 38 -9.18 -17.95 -8.77
N ASP A 39 -8.61 -17.27 -7.78
CA ASP A 39 -8.87 -17.54 -6.35
C ASP A 39 -10.26 -17.03 -5.91
N GLY A 40 -11.03 -16.37 -6.78
CA GLY A 40 -12.40 -15.93 -6.50
C GLY A 40 -12.50 -14.76 -5.50
N PHE A 41 -11.41 -14.03 -5.28
CA PHE A 41 -11.39 -12.86 -4.40
C PHE A 41 -12.00 -11.64 -5.09
N GLU A 42 -13.30 -11.47 -4.91
CA GLU A 42 -14.00 -10.22 -5.23
C GLU A 42 -13.98 -9.27 -4.03
N LEU A 43 -13.76 -7.99 -4.29
CA LEU A 43 -13.90 -6.95 -3.27
C LEU A 43 -15.35 -6.91 -2.77
N GLN A 44 -15.54 -6.92 -1.44
CA GLN A 44 -16.87 -6.65 -0.89
C GLN A 44 -17.11 -5.15 -0.96
N THR A 45 -18.01 -4.72 -1.84
CA THR A 45 -18.02 -3.37 -2.42
C THR A 45 -18.15 -2.21 -1.44
N ASP A 46 -18.68 -2.43 -0.22
CA ASP A 46 -19.00 -1.34 0.71
C ASP A 46 -17.77 -0.58 1.19
N LEU A 47 -16.75 -1.26 1.73
CA LEU A 47 -15.56 -0.61 2.27
C LEU A 47 -14.61 -0.05 1.18
N PRO A 48 -14.34 -0.75 0.06
CA PRO A 48 -13.60 -0.19 -1.08
C PRO A 48 -14.29 1.04 -1.66
N THR A 49 -15.62 1.01 -1.83
CA THR A 49 -16.38 2.18 -2.29
C THR A 49 -16.29 3.32 -1.27
N LEU A 50 -16.39 3.03 0.03
CA LEU A 50 -16.20 4.03 1.08
C LEU A 50 -14.83 4.69 1.00
N THR A 51 -13.74 3.91 0.93
CA THR A 51 -12.37 4.44 0.92
C THR A 51 -12.12 5.37 -0.27
N LEU A 52 -12.54 4.97 -1.48
CA LEU A 52 -12.45 5.81 -2.67
C LEU A 52 -13.39 7.02 -2.59
N SER A 53 -14.59 6.89 -2.01
CA SER A 53 -15.52 8.00 -1.82
C SER A 53 -14.94 9.06 -0.91
N ALA A 54 -14.43 8.65 0.26
CA ALA A 54 -13.80 9.55 1.20
C ALA A 54 -12.63 10.31 0.56
N PHE A 55 -11.81 9.62 -0.23
CA PHE A 55 -10.69 10.24 -0.95
C PHE A 55 -11.14 11.23 -2.00
N VAL A 56 -12.10 10.85 -2.85
CA VAL A 56 -12.63 11.69 -3.93
C VAL A 56 -13.31 12.93 -3.36
N GLU A 57 -14.18 12.76 -2.37
CA GLU A 57 -14.90 13.87 -1.73
C GLU A 57 -13.94 14.87 -1.10
N GLU A 58 -12.94 14.38 -0.37
CA GLU A 58 -11.93 15.25 0.26
C GLU A 58 -11.02 15.94 -0.76
N SER A 59 -10.65 15.24 -1.84
CA SER A 59 -9.85 15.81 -2.94
C SER A 59 -10.63 16.87 -3.72
N GLU A 60 -11.90 16.60 -4.03
CA GLU A 60 -12.81 17.53 -4.72
C GLU A 60 -13.10 18.77 -3.87
N ARG A 61 -13.27 18.59 -2.55
CA ARG A 61 -13.45 19.69 -1.60
C ARG A 61 -12.23 20.62 -1.56
N ARG A 62 -11.02 20.08 -1.65
CA ARG A 62 -9.78 20.86 -1.64
C ARG A 62 -9.47 21.47 -3.01
N ASN A 63 -9.71 20.73 -4.08
CA ASN A 63 -9.37 21.12 -5.44
C ASN A 63 -10.55 20.80 -6.39
N PRO A 64 -11.55 21.69 -6.50
CA PRO A 64 -12.73 21.47 -7.34
C PRO A 64 -12.38 21.06 -8.78
N GLY A 65 -13.14 20.13 -9.34
CA GLY A 65 -12.88 19.47 -10.61
C GLY A 65 -11.86 18.33 -10.54
N PHE A 66 -11.55 17.80 -9.36
CA PHE A 66 -10.61 16.70 -9.17
C PHE A 66 -11.01 15.48 -10.00
N LEU A 67 -12.27 15.03 -9.91
CA LEU A 67 -12.76 13.89 -10.69
C LEU A 67 -12.60 14.10 -12.21
N LYS A 68 -12.86 15.32 -12.68
CA LYS A 68 -12.68 15.67 -14.10
C LYS A 68 -11.21 15.55 -14.52
N ARG A 69 -10.27 15.98 -13.66
CA ARG A 69 -8.83 15.83 -13.91
C ARG A 69 -8.40 14.37 -13.87
N CYS A 70 -8.94 13.56 -12.97
CA CYS A 70 -8.73 12.10 -12.94
C CYS A 70 -9.15 11.45 -14.26
N ARG A 71 -10.33 11.79 -14.78
CA ARG A 71 -10.80 11.29 -16.07
C ARG A 71 -9.86 11.72 -17.21
N SER A 72 -9.55 13.01 -17.29
CA SER A 72 -8.65 13.54 -18.33
C SER A 72 -7.22 13.00 -18.22
N PHE A 73 -6.74 12.68 -17.01
CA PHE A 73 -5.48 11.98 -16.82
C PHE A 73 -5.58 10.57 -17.39
N ALA A 74 -6.58 9.80 -16.98
CA ALA A 74 -6.77 8.42 -17.44
C ALA A 74 -6.92 8.33 -18.97
N GLU A 75 -7.69 9.21 -19.60
CA GLU A 75 -7.87 9.25 -21.07
C GLU A 75 -6.58 9.58 -21.84
N ARG A 76 -5.69 10.38 -21.24
CA ARG A 76 -4.40 10.77 -21.84
C ARG A 76 -3.28 9.80 -21.47
N SER A 77 -3.49 8.95 -20.46
CA SER A 77 -2.49 8.00 -20.00
C SER A 77 -2.13 7.04 -21.12
N PRO A 78 -0.83 6.75 -21.30
CA PRO A 78 -0.39 5.82 -22.33
C PRO A 78 -1.05 4.45 -22.16
N ALA A 79 -1.44 3.82 -23.27
CA ALA A 79 -2.04 2.49 -23.26
C ALA A 79 -1.17 1.44 -22.55
N PHE A 80 0.16 1.64 -22.49
CA PHE A 80 1.06 0.75 -21.76
C PHE A 80 0.82 0.75 -20.24
N LEU A 81 0.35 1.85 -19.65
CA LEU A 81 0.06 1.94 -18.22
C LEU A 81 -1.17 1.12 -17.88
N LEU A 82 -2.27 1.28 -18.63
CA LEU A 82 -3.44 0.42 -18.43
C LEU A 82 -3.07 -1.04 -18.65
N LYS A 83 -2.24 -1.32 -19.66
CA LYS A 83 -1.72 -2.66 -19.92
C LYS A 83 -0.86 -3.18 -18.77
N SER A 84 -0.08 -2.36 -18.07
CA SER A 84 0.70 -2.83 -16.92
C SER A 84 -0.22 -3.33 -15.81
N PHE A 85 -1.25 -2.58 -15.43
CA PHE A 85 -2.25 -3.05 -14.44
C PHE A 85 -3.02 -4.29 -14.92
N GLN A 86 -3.36 -4.37 -16.21
CA GLN A 86 -4.02 -5.56 -16.79
C GLN A 86 -3.12 -6.80 -16.82
N THR A 87 -1.81 -6.63 -17.00
CA THR A 87 -0.86 -7.74 -17.19
C THR A 87 -0.10 -8.14 -15.93
N SER A 88 -0.03 -7.27 -14.91
CA SER A 88 0.66 -7.53 -13.65
C SER A 88 0.25 -8.85 -13.01
N CYS A 89 -1.00 -9.30 -13.19
CA CYS A 89 -1.56 -10.47 -12.50
C CYS A 89 -1.94 -11.65 -13.42
N GLY A 90 -1.28 -11.80 -14.58
CA GLY A 90 -1.26 -13.03 -15.38
C GLY A 90 -2.51 -13.34 -16.23
N ALA A 91 -3.73 -13.00 -15.79
CA ALA A 91 -4.95 -13.15 -16.57
C ALA A 91 -5.59 -11.78 -16.89
N GLY A 92 -6.13 -11.63 -18.11
CA GLY A 92 -6.79 -10.41 -18.55
C GLY A 92 -7.93 -9.98 -17.65
N TRP A 93 -8.15 -8.67 -17.56
CA TRP A 93 -9.25 -8.08 -16.82
C TRP A 93 -10.55 -8.27 -17.61
N LYS A 94 -11.42 -9.17 -17.15
CA LYS A 94 -12.67 -9.52 -17.83
C LYS A 94 -13.71 -8.40 -17.67
N GLY A 95 -14.41 -8.06 -18.74
CA GLY A 95 -15.53 -7.11 -18.74
C GLY A 95 -15.13 -5.64 -18.83
N VAL A 96 -13.87 -5.38 -19.21
CA VAL A 96 -13.33 -4.02 -19.40
C VAL A 96 -12.52 -3.87 -20.69
N GLU A 97 -12.48 -4.92 -21.52
CA GLU A 97 -11.68 -4.97 -22.75
C GLU A 97 -12.08 -3.86 -23.73
N ASP A 98 -13.36 -3.45 -23.68
CA ASP A 98 -13.92 -2.40 -24.52
C ASP A 98 -14.00 -1.03 -23.82
N LEU A 99 -13.63 -0.93 -22.54
CA LEU A 99 -13.70 0.33 -21.80
C LEU A 99 -12.43 1.13 -21.97
N ASN A 100 -12.60 2.43 -22.20
CA ASN A 100 -11.47 3.35 -22.10
C ASN A 100 -11.14 3.65 -20.63
N ALA A 101 -9.93 4.16 -20.38
CA ALA A 101 -9.45 4.45 -19.04
C ALA A 101 -10.30 5.50 -18.28
N GLY A 102 -10.94 6.43 -19.00
CA GLY A 102 -11.88 7.40 -18.41
C GLY A 102 -13.18 6.75 -17.92
N GLU A 103 -13.73 5.81 -18.70
CA GLU A 103 -14.91 5.02 -18.31
C GLU A 103 -14.62 4.12 -17.10
N LEU A 104 -13.40 3.59 -17.00
CA LEU A 104 -12.94 2.87 -15.82
C LEU A 104 -12.95 3.77 -14.58
N VAL A 105 -12.48 5.01 -14.71
CA VAL A 105 -12.56 5.98 -13.61
C VAL A 105 -14.02 6.18 -13.22
N ASP A 106 -14.96 6.36 -14.14
CA ASP A 106 -16.37 6.62 -13.81
C ASP A 106 -17.08 5.46 -13.08
N ARG A 107 -16.62 4.22 -13.28
CA ARG A 107 -17.23 3.00 -12.70
C ARG A 107 -16.68 2.62 -11.33
N TRP A 108 -15.85 3.46 -10.71
CA TRP A 108 -15.17 3.13 -9.46
C TRP A 108 -16.10 2.76 -8.30
N LYS A 109 -17.32 3.32 -8.25
CA LYS A 109 -18.30 3.04 -7.18
C LYS A 109 -18.91 1.64 -7.21
N SER A 110 -18.75 0.93 -8.33
CA SER A 110 -19.31 -0.42 -8.52
C SER A 110 -18.21 -1.47 -8.67
N THR A 111 -16.98 -1.14 -8.28
CA THR A 111 -15.85 -2.02 -8.53
C THR A 111 -15.79 -3.17 -7.52
N ALA A 112 -15.91 -4.38 -8.02
CA ALA A 112 -15.64 -5.62 -7.28
C ALA A 112 -14.29 -6.24 -7.69
N ASP A 113 -13.68 -5.77 -8.79
CA ASP A 113 -12.41 -6.28 -9.30
C ASP A 113 -11.23 -5.54 -8.65
N LEU A 114 -10.34 -6.31 -8.02
CA LEU A 114 -9.17 -5.77 -7.32
C LEU A 114 -8.26 -4.93 -8.22
N ARG A 115 -8.08 -5.33 -9.48
CA ARG A 115 -7.19 -4.64 -10.44
C ARG A 115 -7.80 -3.32 -10.88
N HIS A 116 -9.13 -3.29 -11.03
CA HIS A 116 -9.85 -2.05 -11.29
C HIS A 116 -9.68 -1.08 -10.14
N TYR A 117 -9.89 -1.56 -8.92
CA TYR A 117 -9.72 -0.77 -7.71
C TYR A 117 -8.29 -0.21 -7.60
N ASP A 118 -7.26 -1.04 -7.79
CA ASP A 118 -5.85 -0.66 -7.75
C ASP A 118 -5.51 0.39 -8.83
N PHE A 119 -6.00 0.20 -10.06
CA PHE A 119 -5.84 1.17 -11.14
C PHE A 119 -6.51 2.52 -10.83
N VAL A 120 -7.73 2.51 -10.29
CA VAL A 120 -8.42 3.75 -9.89
C VAL A 120 -7.67 4.45 -8.76
N CYS A 121 -7.17 3.70 -7.77
CA CYS A 121 -6.32 4.25 -6.71
C CYS A 121 -5.08 4.93 -7.31
N TYR A 122 -4.40 4.29 -8.27
CA TYR A 122 -3.27 4.91 -8.98
C TYR A 122 -3.67 6.26 -9.60
N VAL A 123 -4.73 6.29 -10.39
CA VAL A 123 -5.19 7.52 -11.06
C VAL A 123 -5.49 8.63 -10.05
N PHE A 124 -6.25 8.32 -9.00
CA PHE A 124 -6.63 9.29 -7.98
C PHE A 124 -5.41 9.84 -7.24
N TRP A 125 -4.49 8.97 -6.82
CA TRP A 125 -3.29 9.40 -6.11
C TRP A 125 -2.35 10.21 -6.99
N ARG A 126 -2.22 9.85 -8.27
CA ARG A 126 -1.35 10.60 -9.18
C ARG A 126 -1.86 12.01 -9.43
N VAL A 127 -3.14 12.17 -9.69
CA VAL A 127 -3.73 13.50 -9.87
C VAL A 127 -3.68 14.30 -8.57
N ALA A 128 -3.95 13.68 -7.42
CA ALA A 128 -3.87 14.36 -6.14
C ALA A 128 -2.42 14.76 -5.78
N ALA A 129 -1.42 13.95 -6.16
CA ALA A 129 -0.01 14.31 -5.99
C ALA A 129 0.39 15.53 -6.84
N ASP A 130 -0.14 15.63 -8.06
CA ASP A 130 0.10 16.77 -8.95
C ASP A 130 -0.63 18.04 -8.46
N ASP A 131 -1.85 17.89 -7.91
CA ASP A 131 -2.65 19.00 -7.38
C ASP A 131 -2.12 19.54 -6.04
N ILE A 132 -1.55 18.67 -5.20
CA ILE A 132 -1.13 19.01 -3.83
C ILE A 132 0.39 18.92 -3.74
N SER A 133 1.08 20.05 -3.85
CA SER A 133 2.55 20.08 -3.83
C SER A 133 3.17 19.92 -2.44
N GLN A 134 2.48 20.36 -1.39
CA GLN A 134 3.03 20.42 -0.03
C GLN A 134 2.74 19.12 0.75
N SER A 135 3.77 18.51 1.34
CA SER A 135 3.64 17.29 2.14
C SER A 135 2.65 17.42 3.30
N ARG A 136 2.58 18.60 3.93
CA ARG A 136 1.64 18.88 5.01
C ARG A 136 0.18 18.77 4.56
N ASP A 137 -0.14 19.27 3.37
CA ASP A 137 -1.50 19.28 2.84
C ASP A 137 -1.93 17.88 2.39
N ARG A 138 -0.98 17.08 1.88
CA ARG A 138 -1.17 15.66 1.59
C ARG A 138 -1.50 14.86 2.85
N LEU A 139 -0.73 15.06 3.93
CA LEU A 139 -1.03 14.45 5.23
C LEU A 139 -2.38 14.89 5.78
N ALA A 140 -2.73 16.17 5.65
CA ALA A 140 -4.03 16.68 6.08
C ALA A 140 -5.20 16.06 5.30
N LEU A 141 -5.03 15.80 4.00
CA LEU A 141 -6.01 15.07 3.20
C LEU A 141 -6.14 13.62 3.69
N LEU A 142 -5.02 12.89 3.84
CA LEU A 142 -5.05 11.50 4.29
C LEU A 142 -5.65 11.35 5.68
N ASN A 143 -5.36 12.29 6.59
CA ASN A 143 -5.94 12.29 7.92
C ASN A 143 -7.47 12.41 7.88
N GLU A 144 -8.03 13.28 7.03
CA GLU A 144 -9.49 13.42 6.92
C GLU A 144 -10.12 12.18 6.24
N VAL A 145 -9.46 11.62 5.21
CA VAL A 145 -9.89 10.37 4.58
C VAL A 145 -9.90 9.22 5.60
N GLY A 146 -8.82 9.05 6.35
CA GLY A 146 -8.71 8.05 7.42
C GLY A 146 -9.79 8.23 8.48
N LYS A 147 -10.15 9.47 8.81
CA LYS A 147 -11.15 9.79 9.83
C LYS A 147 -12.54 9.37 9.35
N GLN A 148 -12.87 9.66 8.09
CA GLN A 148 -14.13 9.23 7.48
C GLN A 148 -14.23 7.70 7.46
N ILE A 149 -13.16 7.02 7.04
CA ILE A 149 -13.09 5.56 7.04
C ILE A 149 -13.31 5.03 8.47
N TYR A 150 -12.51 5.49 9.44
CA TYR A 150 -12.59 5.05 10.83
C TYR A 150 -13.99 5.26 11.44
N VAL A 151 -14.60 6.43 11.26
CA VAL A 151 -15.92 6.74 11.80
C VAL A 151 -16.99 5.84 11.18
N GLN A 152 -16.94 5.58 9.88
CA GLN A 152 -17.92 4.73 9.21
C GLN A 152 -17.70 3.24 9.49
N THR A 153 -16.46 2.81 9.70
CA THR A 153 -16.16 1.42 10.07
C THR A 153 -16.46 1.16 11.53
N CYS A 154 -15.97 1.97 12.46
CA CYS A 154 -16.02 1.69 13.89
C CYS A 154 -17.22 2.35 14.60
N GLY A 155 -17.82 3.38 13.99
CA GLY A 155 -18.91 4.15 14.58
C GLY A 155 -18.41 5.23 15.54
N PRO A 156 -19.22 6.26 15.82
CA PRO A 156 -18.85 7.38 16.71
C PRO A 156 -18.79 7.03 18.21
N GLY A 157 -18.89 5.75 18.59
CA GLY A 157 -19.05 5.29 19.97
C GLY A 157 -18.12 4.16 20.41
N SER A 158 -17.09 3.78 19.63
CA SER A 158 -16.12 2.75 20.04
C SER A 158 -15.10 3.23 21.09
N SER A 159 -15.34 4.37 21.75
CA SER A 159 -14.60 4.77 22.94
C SER A 159 -14.85 3.74 24.04
N SER A 160 -13.90 2.82 24.19
CA SER A 160 -13.93 1.81 25.24
C SER A 160 -14.04 2.53 26.59
N SER A 161 -15.04 2.15 27.39
CA SER A 161 -15.17 2.62 28.76
C SER A 161 -13.92 2.21 29.52
N SER A 162 -13.04 3.18 29.78
CA SER A 162 -11.75 3.01 30.43
C SER A 162 -11.91 2.33 31.79
N SER A 163 -11.54 1.06 31.89
CA SER A 163 -11.26 0.44 33.18
C SER A 163 -9.92 1.02 33.68
N SER A 164 -9.88 1.48 34.93
CA SER A 164 -8.86 2.41 35.44
C SER A 164 -7.43 1.85 35.54
N ASN A 165 -7.17 0.61 35.12
CA ASN A 165 -5.92 -0.09 35.39
C ASN A 165 -5.23 -0.71 34.15
N SER A 166 -5.74 -0.54 32.93
CA SER A 166 -5.08 -1.06 31.70
C SER A 166 -4.39 0.03 30.90
N SER A 167 -3.27 -0.31 30.24
CA SER A 167 -2.52 0.60 29.38
C SER A 167 -3.39 1.05 28.19
N PRO A 168 -3.21 2.28 27.67
CA PRO A 168 -3.97 2.75 26.50
C PRO A 168 -3.81 1.84 25.27
N LEU A 169 -2.62 1.27 25.05
CA LEU A 169 -2.37 0.39 23.91
C LEU A 169 -3.11 -0.94 24.03
N THR A 170 -3.16 -1.53 25.23
CA THR A 170 -3.97 -2.72 25.52
C THR A 170 -5.46 -2.45 25.32
N GLN A 171 -5.95 -1.27 25.73
CA GLN A 171 -7.35 -0.88 25.53
C GLN A 171 -7.72 -0.70 24.05
N ILE A 172 -6.79 -0.19 23.23
CA ILE A 172 -7.03 0.11 21.80
C ILE A 172 -6.87 -1.13 20.92
N THR A 173 -6.03 -2.10 21.31
CA THR A 173 -5.73 -3.30 20.51
C THR A 173 -6.97 -4.04 19.99
N PRO A 174 -8.05 -4.27 20.77
CA PRO A 174 -9.28 -4.86 20.25
C PRO A 174 -9.94 -4.02 19.15
N THR A 175 -9.99 -2.70 19.31
CA THR A 175 -10.56 -1.78 18.31
C THR A 175 -9.72 -1.76 17.03
N LEU A 176 -8.39 -1.75 17.17
CA LEU A 176 -7.44 -1.86 16.06
C LEU A 176 -7.65 -3.17 15.28
N LYS A 177 -7.69 -4.31 15.97
CA LYS A 177 -7.93 -5.61 15.32
C LYS A 177 -9.30 -5.66 14.64
N ALA A 178 -10.34 -5.11 15.27
CA ALA A 178 -11.67 -5.04 14.66
C ALA A 178 -11.69 -4.17 13.38
N LEU A 179 -10.93 -3.07 13.34
CA LEU A 179 -10.75 -2.27 12.13
C LEU A 179 -10.04 -3.08 11.04
N LEU A 180 -8.93 -3.73 11.36
CA LEU A 180 -8.14 -4.51 10.41
C LEU A 180 -8.88 -5.75 9.88
N GLU A 181 -9.70 -6.41 10.71
CA GLU A 181 -10.60 -7.47 10.27
C GLU A 181 -11.62 -6.97 9.23
N LYS A 182 -12.05 -5.70 9.28
CA LYS A 182 -12.94 -5.13 8.26
C LYS A 182 -12.24 -4.94 6.92
N PHE A 183 -10.99 -4.47 6.93
CA PHE A 183 -10.16 -4.40 5.72
C PHE A 183 -9.96 -5.79 5.12
N LYS A 184 -9.69 -6.79 5.97
CA LYS A 184 -9.54 -8.18 5.55
C LYS A 184 -10.83 -8.77 5.00
N SER A 185 -11.97 -8.60 5.69
CA SER A 185 -13.26 -9.12 5.24
C SER A 185 -13.72 -8.47 3.93
N ALA A 186 -13.37 -7.20 3.71
CA ALA A 186 -13.60 -6.49 2.46
C ALA A 186 -12.66 -6.90 1.32
N ASN A 187 -11.72 -7.82 1.58
CA ASN A 187 -10.66 -8.25 0.68
C ASN A 187 -9.66 -7.15 0.29
N LEU A 188 -9.64 -6.00 0.99
CA LEU A 188 -8.65 -4.95 0.79
C LEU A 188 -7.24 -5.38 1.22
N VAL A 189 -7.13 -6.34 2.16
CA VAL A 189 -5.87 -6.96 2.59
C VAL A 189 -6.08 -8.47 2.72
N GLU A 190 -5.06 -9.30 2.49
CA GLU A 190 -5.20 -10.76 2.53
C GLU A 190 -5.11 -11.24 3.98
N SER A 191 -4.12 -10.70 4.68
CA SER A 191 -3.91 -10.88 6.09
C SER A 191 -3.17 -9.68 6.66
N TYR A 192 -3.20 -9.56 7.97
CA TYR A 192 -2.45 -8.54 8.68
C TYR A 192 -1.85 -9.14 9.94
N ARG A 193 -0.76 -8.54 10.42
CA ARG A 193 -0.14 -8.87 11.70
C ARG A 193 0.12 -7.58 12.45
N VAL A 194 -0.52 -7.44 13.61
CA VAL A 194 -0.15 -6.42 14.58
C VAL A 194 1.02 -7.00 15.36
N VAL A 195 2.22 -6.48 15.12
CA VAL A 195 3.39 -6.87 15.90
C VAL A 195 3.45 -5.94 17.10
N SER A 196 2.72 -6.32 18.15
CA SER A 196 2.95 -5.85 19.51
C SER A 196 3.89 -6.84 20.20
N GLY A 197 4.65 -6.37 21.19
CA GLY A 197 5.73 -7.15 21.81
C GLY A 197 5.37 -8.55 22.34
N GLU A 198 4.11 -8.81 22.68
CA GLU A 198 3.67 -10.02 23.40
C GLU A 198 3.51 -11.30 22.54
N ALA A 199 3.26 -11.21 21.22
CA ALA A 199 2.94 -12.40 20.40
C ALA A 199 4.17 -13.21 19.94
N ILE A 200 5.32 -12.98 20.57
CA ILE A 200 6.66 -13.39 20.14
C ILE A 200 7.27 -14.39 21.15
N GLU A 201 6.45 -15.25 21.74
CA GLU A 201 6.94 -16.44 22.43
C GLU A 201 6.88 -17.70 21.54
N ALA A 202 6.14 -17.65 20.43
CA ALA A 202 6.02 -18.79 19.51
C ALA A 202 7.03 -18.79 18.35
N VAL A 203 7.76 -17.69 18.11
CA VAL A 203 8.73 -17.56 17.00
C VAL A 203 10.00 -16.86 17.53
N GLU A 204 11.04 -17.63 17.84
CA GLU A 204 12.27 -17.21 18.53
C GLU A 204 13.16 -16.17 17.79
N SER A 205 12.81 -15.71 16.59
CA SER A 205 13.77 -15.02 15.71
C SER A 205 13.59 -13.50 15.51
N PHE A 206 12.61 -12.83 16.14
CA PHE A 206 12.49 -11.37 15.99
C PHE A 206 11.74 -10.71 17.15
N LYS A 207 12.46 -10.07 18.08
CA LYS A 207 11.89 -9.33 19.24
C LYS A 207 12.10 -7.81 19.07
N PRO A 208 11.08 -7.02 18.70
CA PRO A 208 11.23 -5.58 18.64
C PRO A 208 10.65 -4.80 19.85
N PHE A 209 9.70 -5.33 20.65
CA PHE A 209 8.97 -4.59 21.71
C PHE A 209 8.55 -5.51 22.89
N ASP A 210 8.38 -5.02 24.13
CA ASP A 210 8.03 -5.78 25.37
C ASP A 210 7.15 -4.97 26.38
N TYR A 211 6.91 -5.47 27.60
CA TYR A 211 6.09 -4.80 28.64
C TYR A 211 6.57 -3.37 28.99
N LEU A 212 7.81 -3.04 28.64
CA LEU A 212 8.37 -1.70 28.83
C LEU A 212 7.69 -0.69 27.92
N ASP A 213 7.21 -1.09 26.73
CA ASP A 213 6.55 -0.17 25.80
C ASP A 213 5.23 0.37 26.37
N ASP A 214 4.47 -0.49 27.05
CA ASP A 214 3.24 -0.10 27.73
C ASP A 214 3.53 0.86 28.91
N GLU A 215 4.59 0.58 29.68
CA GLU A 215 5.06 1.53 30.69
C GLU A 215 5.58 2.82 30.06
N ASP A 216 6.17 2.75 28.88
CA ASP A 216 6.76 3.88 28.18
C ASP A 216 5.68 4.86 27.72
N ILE A 217 4.57 4.39 27.15
CA ILE A 217 3.42 5.29 26.86
C ILE A 217 2.91 5.94 28.15
N VAL A 218 2.82 5.18 29.25
CA VAL A 218 2.35 5.70 30.55
C VAL A 218 3.34 6.70 31.15
N LYS A 219 4.65 6.51 30.94
CA LYS A 219 5.75 7.40 31.34
C LYS A 219 5.91 8.61 30.40
N GLY A 220 5.15 8.68 29.31
CA GLY A 220 5.20 9.77 28.33
C GLY A 220 6.30 9.60 27.26
N ASN A 221 6.83 8.39 27.10
CA ASN A 221 7.75 8.03 26.05
C ASN A 221 7.00 7.64 24.75
N ASP A 222 7.71 7.73 23.63
CA ASP A 222 7.23 7.33 22.31
C ASP A 222 7.31 5.81 22.14
N VAL A 223 6.23 5.14 21.75
CA VAL A 223 6.23 3.72 21.37
C VAL A 223 6.18 3.54 19.87
N ASN A 224 6.95 2.57 19.37
CA ASN A 224 6.92 2.18 17.97
C ASN A 224 6.06 0.93 17.81
N LEU A 225 5.01 1.01 16.99
CA LEU A 225 4.17 -0.11 16.61
C LEU A 225 4.42 -0.44 15.14
N VAL A 226 4.61 -1.73 14.83
CA VAL A 226 4.73 -2.20 13.45
C VAL A 226 3.51 -3.03 13.08
N LEU A 227 2.87 -2.64 12.00
CA LEU A 227 1.75 -3.34 11.38
C LEU A 227 2.21 -3.90 10.03
N SER A 228 2.11 -5.21 9.89
CA SER A 228 2.39 -5.93 8.65
C SER A 228 1.08 -6.16 7.90
N ILE A 229 1.00 -5.69 6.67
CA ILE A 229 -0.16 -5.81 5.78
C ILE A 229 0.24 -6.66 4.57
N ARG A 230 -0.37 -7.84 4.42
CA ARG A 230 -0.05 -8.76 3.33
C ARG A 230 -1.00 -8.58 2.15
N LYS A 231 -0.44 -8.51 0.95
CA LYS A 231 -1.10 -8.30 -0.34
C LYS A 231 -2.20 -7.23 -0.26
N PRO A 232 -1.86 -5.97 0.10
CA PRO A 232 -2.83 -4.89 0.06
C PRO A 232 -3.36 -4.69 -1.37
N ALA A 233 -4.62 -4.32 -1.48
CA ALA A 233 -5.32 -4.10 -2.75
C ALA A 233 -4.69 -3.01 -3.62
N THR A 234 -3.95 -2.09 -2.99
CA THR A 234 -3.32 -0.94 -3.64
C THR A 234 -1.82 -1.13 -3.87
N LEU A 235 -1.29 -2.35 -3.70
CA LEU A 235 0.16 -2.56 -3.73
C LEU A 235 0.80 -2.14 -5.06
N THR A 236 0.21 -2.49 -6.20
CA THR A 236 0.78 -2.15 -7.51
C THR A 236 0.79 -0.65 -7.72
N SER A 237 -0.33 0.02 -7.39
CA SER A 237 -0.39 1.48 -7.46
C SER A 237 0.59 2.14 -6.51
N ALA A 238 0.79 1.60 -5.30
CA ALA A 238 1.74 2.13 -4.33
C ALA A 238 3.18 2.07 -4.84
N LEU A 239 3.59 0.94 -5.39
CA LEU A 239 4.92 0.77 -5.99
C LEU A 239 5.13 1.69 -7.20
N GLN A 240 4.12 1.78 -8.07
CA GLN A 240 4.20 2.63 -9.26
C GLN A 240 4.34 4.11 -8.87
N VAL A 241 3.51 4.58 -7.94
CA VAL A 241 3.55 5.98 -7.46
C VAL A 241 4.86 6.29 -6.72
N ASN A 242 5.41 5.31 -5.99
CA ASN A 242 6.69 5.47 -5.29
C ASN A 242 7.87 5.57 -6.27
N ASN A 243 7.87 4.77 -7.34
CA ASN A 243 8.86 4.87 -8.42
C ASN A 243 8.82 6.24 -9.13
N GLU A 244 7.67 6.90 -9.10
CA GLU A 244 7.47 8.26 -9.62
C GLU A 244 7.85 9.35 -8.60
N GLN A 245 8.48 8.99 -7.47
CA GLN A 245 8.99 9.88 -6.41
C GLN A 245 7.91 10.75 -5.74
N SER A 246 6.65 10.32 -5.79
CA SER A 246 5.52 11.09 -5.28
C SER A 246 5.54 11.21 -3.75
N LEU A 247 6.12 10.26 -3.00
CA LEU A 247 6.02 10.13 -1.52
C LEU A 247 4.58 10.14 -0.96
N PHE A 248 3.58 10.19 -1.83
CA PHE A 248 2.15 10.21 -1.55
C PHE A 248 1.57 8.91 -2.11
N GLN A 249 1.40 7.90 -1.26
CA GLN A 249 1.15 6.54 -1.69
C GLN A 249 -0.32 6.13 -1.49
N PRO A 250 -0.93 5.40 -2.44
CA PRO A 250 -2.28 4.84 -2.33
C PRO A 250 -2.33 3.78 -1.23
N GLU A 251 -2.77 4.22 -0.06
CA GLU A 251 -2.83 3.43 1.15
C GLU A 251 -3.91 4.04 2.06
N PHE A 252 -4.81 3.18 2.57
CA PHE A 252 -5.98 3.58 3.37
C PHE A 252 -5.99 3.00 4.78
N THR A 253 -5.27 1.93 5.01
CA THR A 253 -5.16 1.26 6.31
C THR A 253 -4.38 2.12 7.29
N ALA A 254 -3.23 2.68 6.93
CA ALA A 254 -2.43 3.55 7.80
C ALA A 254 -3.21 4.78 8.29
N PRO A 255 -3.84 5.61 7.43
CA PRO A 255 -4.58 6.76 7.92
C PRO A 255 -5.81 6.35 8.75
N ALA A 256 -6.49 5.24 8.44
CA ALA A 256 -7.59 4.75 9.28
C ALA A 256 -7.09 4.26 10.67
N VAL A 257 -5.95 3.58 10.72
CA VAL A 257 -5.30 3.13 11.95
C VAL A 257 -4.80 4.30 12.78
N SER A 258 -4.18 5.32 12.17
CA SER A 258 -3.80 6.55 12.87
C SER A 258 -5.01 7.21 13.55
N GLN A 259 -6.18 7.19 12.89
CA GLN A 259 -7.41 7.74 13.44
C GLN A 259 -7.99 6.90 14.57
N CYS A 260 -7.75 5.58 14.57
CA CYS A 260 -8.05 4.73 15.72
C CYS A 260 -7.29 5.19 16.98
N PHE A 261 -5.99 5.50 16.87
CA PHE A 261 -5.21 6.03 17.99
C PHE A 261 -5.66 7.43 18.41
N LEU A 262 -5.83 8.35 17.45
CA LEU A 262 -6.27 9.72 17.72
C LEU A 262 -7.64 9.78 18.40
N ALA A 263 -8.60 8.95 17.97
CA ALA A 263 -9.92 8.86 18.58
C ALA A 263 -9.89 8.36 20.04
N ASN A 264 -8.80 7.70 20.45
CA ASN A 264 -8.58 7.24 21.82
C ASN A 264 -7.59 8.14 22.58
N GLY A 265 -7.36 9.37 22.10
CA GLY A 265 -6.57 10.37 22.81
C GLY A 265 -5.06 10.16 22.74
N LEU A 266 -4.57 9.37 21.77
CA LEU A 266 -3.13 9.19 21.52
C LEU A 266 -2.68 10.02 20.33
N ASN A 267 -1.48 10.58 20.42
CA ASN A 267 -0.80 11.26 19.33
C ASN A 267 -0.06 10.27 18.45
N VAL A 268 -0.09 10.49 17.14
CA VAL A 268 0.57 9.63 16.14
C VAL A 268 1.46 10.50 15.25
N LYS A 269 2.75 10.18 15.18
CA LYS A 269 3.67 10.81 14.23
C LYS A 269 3.44 10.24 12.82
N PRO A 270 3.91 10.92 11.75
CA PRO A 270 3.78 10.41 10.39
C PRO A 270 4.29 8.96 10.27
N VAL A 271 3.47 8.12 9.64
CA VAL A 271 3.74 6.70 9.47
C VAL A 271 4.85 6.51 8.45
N GLN A 272 5.78 5.59 8.73
CA GLN A 272 6.76 5.15 7.75
C GLN A 272 6.27 3.86 7.09
N THR A 273 6.36 3.82 5.77
CA THR A 273 5.92 2.68 4.95
C THR A 273 7.13 2.00 4.29
N TYR A 274 7.19 0.68 4.40
CA TYR A 274 8.21 -0.15 3.75
C TYR A 274 7.54 -1.27 2.95
N PHE A 275 8.10 -1.61 1.79
CA PHE A 275 7.64 -2.75 0.99
C PHE A 275 8.61 -3.91 1.16
N VAL A 276 8.07 -5.10 1.40
CA VAL A 276 8.84 -6.32 1.68
C VAL A 276 8.44 -7.41 0.70
N ASP A 277 9.44 -8.06 0.11
CA ASP A 277 9.27 -9.33 -0.61
C ASP A 277 9.42 -10.46 0.42
N SER A 278 8.35 -11.21 0.65
CA SER A 278 8.37 -12.33 1.59
C SER A 278 9.26 -13.49 1.12
N VAL A 279 9.73 -13.46 -0.13
CA VAL A 279 10.67 -14.42 -0.69
C VAL A 279 12.03 -13.74 -0.89
N TYR A 280 13.05 -14.24 -0.20
CA TYR A 280 14.42 -13.81 -0.49
C TYR A 280 14.83 -14.22 -1.91
N ARG A 281 15.34 -13.26 -2.68
CA ARG A 281 15.82 -13.47 -4.04
C ARG A 281 17.23 -12.94 -4.17
N GLN A 282 18.09 -13.72 -4.83
CA GLN A 282 19.47 -13.34 -5.05
C GLN A 282 19.61 -12.18 -6.04
N ASP A 283 18.73 -12.12 -7.06
CA ASP A 283 18.69 -11.02 -8.02
C ASP A 283 17.72 -9.93 -7.53
N PRO A 284 18.20 -8.71 -7.21
CA PRO A 284 17.34 -7.61 -6.77
C PRO A 284 16.38 -7.13 -7.87
N ASN A 285 16.64 -7.40 -9.15
CA ASN A 285 15.69 -7.07 -10.23
C ASN A 285 14.44 -7.96 -10.21
N LEU A 286 14.48 -9.05 -9.45
CA LEU A 286 13.34 -9.92 -9.24
C LEU A 286 12.60 -9.56 -7.94
N PHE A 287 12.80 -8.38 -7.37
CA PHE A 287 12.07 -7.94 -6.19
C PHE A 287 10.57 -7.78 -6.50
N PHE A 288 9.72 -8.61 -5.86
CA PHE A 288 8.27 -8.54 -5.97
C PHE A 288 7.68 -8.45 -4.56
N PRO A 289 7.56 -7.24 -4.00
CA PRO A 289 7.03 -7.09 -2.67
C PRO A 289 5.59 -7.57 -2.64
N ASP A 290 5.23 -8.32 -1.61
CA ASP A 290 3.87 -8.81 -1.36
C ASP A 290 3.36 -8.39 0.04
N GLU A 291 4.15 -7.60 0.75
CA GLU A 291 3.89 -7.13 2.10
C GLU A 291 4.26 -5.66 2.24
N GLU A 292 3.46 -4.93 3.01
CA GLU A 292 3.66 -3.54 3.38
C GLU A 292 3.80 -3.47 4.91
N LEU A 293 4.86 -2.85 5.39
CA LEU A 293 5.09 -2.59 6.81
C LEU A 293 4.80 -1.12 7.11
N LEU A 294 3.89 -0.91 8.04
CA LEU A 294 3.47 0.40 8.53
C LEU A 294 4.03 0.58 9.94
N GLN A 295 4.99 1.49 10.10
CA GLN A 295 5.58 1.81 11.38
C GLN A 295 5.00 3.11 11.94
N PHE A 296 4.33 3.00 13.08
CA PHE A 296 3.71 4.10 13.81
C PHE A 296 4.58 4.47 15.01
N THR A 297 4.76 5.76 15.26
CA THR A 297 5.26 6.25 16.56
C THR A 297 4.11 6.92 17.30
N ILE A 298 3.79 6.40 18.48
CA ILE A 298 2.60 6.73 19.26
C ILE A 298 3.02 7.34 20.60
N SER A 299 2.37 8.42 21.01
CA SER A 299 2.60 9.11 22.29
C SER A 299 1.28 9.53 22.92
N LYS A 300 1.31 9.94 24.19
CA LYS A 300 0.16 10.51 24.89
C LYS A 300 0.00 12.01 24.60
#